data_AF-A0A521R1Y6-F1
#
_entry.id   AF-A0A521R1Y6-F1
#
_cell.length_a   1.000
_cell.length_b   1.000
_cell.length_c   1.000
_cell.angle_alpha   90.00
_cell.angle_beta   90.00
_cell.angle_gamma   90.00
#
_symmetry.space_group_name_H-M   'P 1'
#
loop_
_entity.id
_entity.type
_entity.pdbx_description
1 polymer ?
#
loop_
_entity_poly.entity_id
_entity_poly.type
_entity_poly.pdbx_seq_one_letter_code
_entity_poly.pdbx_strand_id
1 'polypeptide(L)' 'MRTNIEIDEKLMADAQKASGLATKKQTVEQALRLMVKLRRQQEVSAAFGKYRWRGNLSRSRAGRGAV' A
#
# COMPACT_ATOMS: atom_id res chain seq x y z
N MET A 1 17.57 12.51 9.97
CA MET A 1 17.15 13.45 11.03
C MET A 1 16.75 12.64 12.26
N ARG A 2 17.18 13.05 13.45
CA ARG A 2 16.73 12.46 14.72
C ARG A 2 15.60 13.33 15.26
N THR A 3 14.45 12.73 15.51
CA THR A 3 13.26 13.41 16.02
C THR A 3 12.72 12.59 17.18
N ASN A 4 12.33 13.26 18.25
CA ASN A 4 11.62 12.64 19.36
C ASN A 4 10.13 12.93 19.16
N ILE A 5 9.32 11.87 19.09
CA ILE A 5 7.87 11.94 18.92
C ILE A 5 7.22 10.93 19.86
N GLU A 6 6.10 11.31 20.45
CA GLU A 6 5.28 10.40 21.25
C GLU A 6 4.41 9.58 20.32
N ILE A 7 4.43 8.25 20.50
CA ILE A 7 3.61 7.30 19.73
C ILE A 7 3.03 6.32 20.72
N ASP A 8 1.74 6.02 20.56
CA ASP A 8 1.06 4.98 21.32
C ASP A 8 1.79 3.63 21.20
N GLU A 9 2.05 2.99 22.35
CA GLU A 9 2.84 1.76 22.40
C GLU A 9 2.13 0.58 21.76
N LYS A 10 0.81 0.50 21.92
CA LYS A 10 0.00 -0.58 21.36
C LYS A 10 -0.03 -0.47 19.84
N LEU A 11 -0.20 0.73 19.31
CA LEU A 11 -0.12 1.01 17.87
C LEU A 11 1.25 0.59 17.30
N MET A 12 2.33 0.93 17.98
CA MET A 12 3.68 0.54 17.54
C MET A 12 3.85 -0.99 17.55
N ALA A 13 3.37 -1.67 18.59
CA ALA A 13 3.43 -3.13 18.68
C ALA A 13 2.64 -3.81 17.56
N ASP A 14 1.41 -3.34 17.30
CA ASP A 14 0.55 -3.85 16.23
C ASP A 14 1.20 -3.62 14.85
N ALA A 15 1.77 -2.43 14.63
CA ALA A 15 2.47 -2.11 13.39
C ALA A 15 3.73 -2.95 13.19
N GLN A 16 4.51 -3.20 14.25
CA GLN A 16 5.69 -4.08 14.18
C GLN A 16 5.30 -5.52 13.88
N LYS A 17 4.24 -6.03 14.52
CA LYS A 17 3.72 -7.37 14.26
C LYS A 17 3.20 -7.52 12.83
N ALA A 18 2.47 -6.52 12.33
CA ALA A 18 1.93 -6.53 10.97
C ALA A 18 3.01 -6.40 9.88
N SER A 19 4.07 -5.62 10.14
CA SER A 19 5.17 -5.42 9.20
C SER A 19 6.28 -6.48 9.30
N GLY A 20 6.36 -7.22 10.40
CA GLY A 20 7.44 -8.18 10.67
C GLY A 20 8.79 -7.52 10.96
N LEU A 21 8.81 -6.23 11.30
CA LEU A 21 10.03 -5.45 11.47
C LEU A 21 10.53 -5.42 12.91
N ALA A 22 11.83 -5.62 13.06
CA ALA A 22 12.50 -5.71 14.36
C ALA A 22 12.56 -4.37 15.10
N THR A 23 12.63 -3.23 14.39
CA THR A 23 12.85 -1.92 15.02
C THR A 23 11.71 -0.93 14.81
N LYS A 24 11.44 -0.11 15.84
CA LYS A 24 10.48 1.01 15.77
C LYS A 24 10.83 1.96 14.61
N LYS A 25 12.13 2.24 14.38
CA LYS A 25 12.60 3.11 13.29
C LYS A 25 12.20 2.57 11.91
N GLN A 26 12.46 1.30 11.64
CA GLN A 26 12.11 0.70 10.35
C GLN A 26 10.59 0.71 10.14
N THR A 27 9.84 0.44 11.20
CA THR A 27 8.37 0.38 11.18
C THR A 27 7.78 1.74 10.85
N VAL A 28 8.26 2.80 11.49
CA VAL A 28 7.85 4.18 11.20
C VAL A 28 8.21 4.58 9.77
N GLU A 29 9.44 4.29 9.33
CA GLU A 29 9.88 4.60 7.96
C GLU A 29 9.01 3.89 6.91
N GLN A 30 8.71 2.60 7.11
CA GLN A 30 7.84 1.84 6.22
C GLN A 30 6.41 2.39 6.22
N ALA A 31 5.86 2.72 7.40
CA ALA A 31 4.52 3.29 7.53
C ALA A 31 4.40 4.63 6.79
N LEU A 32 5.40 5.52 6.91
CA LEU A 32 5.42 6.80 6.19
C LEU A 32 5.49 6.60 4.67
N ARG A 33 6.33 5.68 4.19
CA ARG A 33 6.41 5.32 2.77
C ARG A 33 5.09 4.77 2.25
N LEU A 34 4.43 3.91 3.04
CA LEU A 34 3.14 3.34 2.68
C LEU A 34 2.07 4.43 2.59
N MET A 35 2.03 5.36 3.54
CA MET A 35 1.10 6.49 3.53
C MET A 35 1.23 7.32 2.25
N VAL A 36 2.46 7.70 1.87
CA VAL A 36 2.71 8.43 0.62
C VAL A 36 2.27 7.63 -0.61
N LYS A 37 2.56 6.31 -0.63
CA LYS A 37 2.14 5.43 -1.73
C LYS A 37 0.62 5.37 -1.86
N LEU A 38 -0.10 5.21 -0.75
CA LEU A 38 -1.56 5.17 -0.73
C LEU A 38 -2.17 6.48 -1.23
N ARG A 39 -1.59 7.62 -0.84
CA ARG A 39 -2.05 8.92 -1.34
C ARG A 39 -1.89 9.05 -2.85
N ARG A 40 -0.74 8.65 -3.40
CA ARG A 40 -0.52 8.64 -4.85
C ARG A 40 -1.48 7.70 -5.58
N GLN A 41 -1.80 6.54 -5.01
CA GLN A 41 -2.79 5.62 -5.57
C GLN A 41 -4.19 6.25 -5.60
N GLN A 42 -4.56 7.02 -4.58
CA GLN A 42 -5.82 7.75 -4.53
C GLN A 42 -5.88 8.87 -5.59
N GLU A 43 -4.76 9.53 -5.91
CA GLU A 43 -4.73 10.50 -7.00
C GLU A 43 -4.98 9.82 -8.36
N VAL A 44 -4.41 8.62 -8.55
CA VAL A 44 -4.70 7.78 -9.73
C VAL A 44 -6.14 7.28 -9.71
N SER A 45 -6.78 7.12 -8.55
CA SER A 45 -8.17 6.69 -8.50
C SER A 45 -9.11 7.67 -9.22
N ALA A 46 -8.77 8.97 -9.25
CA ALA A 46 -9.50 9.97 -10.02
C ALA A 46 -9.37 9.82 -11.54
N ALA A 47 -8.47 8.97 -12.04
CA ALA A 47 -8.32 8.64 -13.45
C ALA A 47 -9.24 7.48 -13.89
N PHE A 48 -9.84 6.73 -12.96
CA PHE A 48 -10.79 5.68 -13.30
C PHE A 48 -11.99 6.25 -14.03
N GLY A 49 -12.43 5.58 -15.10
CA GLY A 49 -13.54 6.02 -15.95
C GLY A 49 -13.20 7.15 -16.94
N LYS A 50 -12.07 7.85 -16.79
CA LYS A 50 -11.66 8.91 -17.71
C LYS A 50 -11.06 8.40 -19.02
N TYR A 51 -10.49 7.18 -19.00
CA TYR A 51 -9.84 6.59 -20.17
C TYR A 51 -10.61 5.37 -20.65
N ARG A 52 -10.93 5.35 -21.95
CA ARG A 52 -11.56 4.20 -22.59
C ARG A 52 -10.54 3.07 -22.75
N TRP A 53 -10.80 1.95 -22.10
CA TRP A 53 -10.01 0.74 -22.30
C TRP A 53 -10.30 0.13 -23.68
N ARG A 54 -9.24 -0.19 -24.44
CA ARG A 54 -9.32 -0.74 -25.82
C ARG A 54 -8.80 -2.19 -25.93
N GLY A 55 -8.96 -3.00 -24.89
CA GLY A 55 -8.52 -4.40 -24.89
C GLY A 55 -9.67 -5.40 -25.10
N ASN A 56 -9.34 -6.71 -25.07
CA ASN A 56 -10.32 -7.79 -25.08
C ASN A 56 -10.23 -8.59 -23.77
N LEU A 57 -11.27 -8.52 -22.94
CA LEU A 57 -11.24 -9.05 -21.59
C LEU A 57 -11.24 -10.58 -21.57
N SER A 58 -11.97 -11.19 -22.50
CA SER A 58 -12.06 -12.63 -22.69
C SER A 58 -10.69 -13.20 -23.07
N ARG A 59 -9.96 -12.53 -23.97
CA ARG A 59 -8.59 -12.92 -24.35
C ARG A 59 -7.63 -12.81 -23.18
N SER A 60 -7.72 -11.77 -22.34
CA SER A 60 -6.88 -11.62 -21.14
C SER A 60 -7.19 -12.63 -20.02
N ARG A 61 -8.31 -13.36 -20.12
CA ARG A 61 -8.76 -14.36 -19.15
C ARG A 61 -8.63 -15.80 -19.66
N ALA A 62 -8.40 -16.00 -20.95
CA ALA A 62 -8.16 -17.31 -21.54
C ALA A 62 -6.92 -17.95 -20.87
N GLY A 63 -7.12 -19.06 -20.17
CA GLY A 63 -6.09 -19.73 -19.36
C GLY A 63 -6.32 -19.69 -17.85
N ARG A 64 -7.27 -18.89 -17.34
CA ARG A 64 -7.67 -18.89 -15.92
C ARG A 64 -8.88 -19.79 -15.61
N GLY A 65 -9.46 -20.44 -16.62
CA GLY A 65 -10.67 -21.25 -16.51
C GLY A 65 -10.53 -22.62 -17.18
N ALA A 66 -9.40 -23.29 -17.00
CA ALA A 66 -9.24 -24.70 -17.32
C ALA A 66 -9.02 -25.47 -16.01
N VAL A 67 -10.13 -25.80 -15.35
CA VAL A 67 -10.26 -26.93 -14.42
C VAL A 67 -11.56 -27.63 -14.79
#